data_AF-A0A1F6T7Z2-F1
#
_entry.id   AF-A0A1F6T7Z2-F1
#
_cell.length_a   1.000
_cell.length_b   1.000
_cell.length_c   1.000
_cell.angle_alpha   90.00
_cell.angle_beta   90.00
_cell.angle_gamma   90.00
#
_symmetry.space_group_name_H-M   'P 1'
#
loop_
_entity.id
_entity.type
_entity.pdbx_description
1 polymer ?
#
loop_
_entity_poly.entity_id
_entity_poly.type
_entity_poly.pdbx_seq_one_letter_code
_entity_poly.pdbx_strand_id
1 'polypeptide(L)'
;MSDREFLKYFAGIIGALVALTVVLIISANIIGAKPKTQKAAADGQQVAERIKPVGEVTLASANPVVNALIPAAHAAADGKSIYEKGCKFCHDAGVAGAPKMGDKALWASRIKQGMDVVYANAIKGKGAMPPKGGYAGSDADVKAAVDYLVNASK
;
A
#
# COMPACT_ATOMS: atom_id res chain seq x y z
N MET A 1 -13.97 -37.16 -36.97
CA MET A 1 -12.67 -37.02 -36.28
C MET A 1 -12.42 -38.35 -35.58
N SER A 2 -11.30 -39.02 -35.83
CA SER A 2 -11.05 -40.33 -35.20
C SER A 2 -10.55 -40.15 -33.77
N ASP A 3 -10.88 -41.07 -32.88
CA ASP A 3 -10.50 -41.04 -31.46
C ASP A 3 -8.99 -40.90 -31.26
N ARG A 4 -8.20 -41.44 -32.19
CA ARG A 4 -6.74 -41.31 -32.21
C ARG A 4 -6.29 -39.87 -32.47
N GLU A 5 -6.98 -39.14 -33.34
CA GLU A 5 -6.68 -37.73 -33.60
C GLU A 5 -7.11 -36.86 -32.40
N PHE A 6 -8.28 -37.13 -31.82
CA PHE A 6 -8.71 -36.45 -30.60
C PHE A 6 -7.72 -36.66 -29.44
N LEU A 7 -7.29 -37.90 -29.17
CA LEU A 7 -6.34 -38.21 -28.11
C LEU A 7 -4.97 -37.58 -28.35
N LYS A 8 -4.50 -37.48 -29.61
CA LYS A 8 -3.26 -36.77 -29.95
C LYS A 8 -3.36 -35.27 -29.66
N TYR A 9 -4.44 -34.61 -30.06
CA TYR A 9 -4.64 -33.19 -29.79
C TYR A 9 -4.83 -32.91 -28.30
N PHE A 10 -5.61 -33.73 -27.61
CA PHE A 10 -5.83 -33.62 -26.17
C PHE A 10 -4.53 -33.82 -25.38
N ALA A 11 -3.75 -34.86 -25.68
CA ALA A 11 -2.45 -35.08 -25.07
C ALA A 11 -1.43 -33.98 -25.41
N GLY A 12 -1.46 -33.46 -26.65
CA GLY A 12 -0.61 -32.35 -27.08
C GLY A 12 -0.91 -31.05 -26.33
N ILE A 13 -2.19 -30.71 -26.14
CA ILE A 13 -2.62 -29.51 -25.40
C ILE A 13 -2.25 -29.65 -23.92
N ILE A 14 -2.49 -30.81 -23.30
CA ILE A 14 -2.10 -31.04 -21.90
C ILE A 14 -0.58 -30.95 -21.75
N GLY A 15 0.18 -31.55 -22.66
CA GLY A 15 1.64 -31.45 -22.67
C GLY A 15 2.14 -30.00 -22.76
N ALA A 16 1.53 -29.19 -23.64
CA ALA A 16 1.85 -27.78 -23.78
C ALA A 16 1.51 -26.97 -22.52
N LEU A 17 0.36 -27.23 -21.89
CA LEU A 17 -0.06 -26.57 -20.65
C LEU A 17 0.85 -26.95 -19.48
N VAL A 18 1.26 -28.23 -19.36
CA VAL A 18 2.21 -28.68 -18.34
C VAL A 18 3.60 -28.07 -18.56
N ALA A 19 4.06 -27.98 -19.82
CA ALA A 19 5.32 -27.33 -20.12
C ALA A 19 5.28 -25.83 -19.75
N LEU A 20 4.19 -25.13 -20.07
CA LEU A 20 3.98 -23.74 -19.70
C LEU A 20 3.99 -23.54 -18.18
N THR A 21 3.28 -24.38 -17.43
CA THR A 21 3.23 -24.26 -15.96
C THR A 21 4.60 -24.54 -15.32
N VAL A 22 5.34 -25.53 -15.81
CA VAL A 22 6.72 -25.80 -15.37
C VAL A 22 7.63 -24.60 -15.65
N VAL A 23 7.55 -24.00 -16.84
CA VAL A 23 8.31 -22.79 -17.19
C VAL A 23 7.98 -21.64 -16.23
N LEU A 24 6.70 -21.39 -15.96
CA LEU A 24 6.28 -20.34 -15.03
C LEU A 24 6.78 -20.58 -13.59
N ILE A 25 6.78 -21.82 -13.11
CA ILE A 25 7.31 -22.18 -11.78
C ILE A 25 8.82 -21.97 -11.73
N ILE A 26 9.56 -22.36 -12.77
CA ILE A 26 11.01 -22.14 -12.86
C ILE A 26 11.32 -20.64 -12.86
N SER A 27 10.61 -19.85 -13.69
CA SER A 27 10.75 -18.39 -13.72
C SER A 27 10.43 -17.75 -12.36
N ALA A 28 9.37 -18.21 -11.68
CA ALA A 28 9.01 -17.74 -10.35
C ALA A 28 10.09 -18.06 -9.31
N ASN A 29 10.76 -19.21 -9.41
CA ASN A 29 11.88 -19.57 -8.53
C ASN A 29 13.17 -18.77 -8.82
N ILE A 30 13.43 -18.43 -10.09
CA ILE A 30 14.56 -17.57 -10.47
C ILE A 30 14.35 -16.14 -9.94
N ILE A 31 13.13 -15.62 -10.03
CA ILE A 31 12.77 -14.29 -9.51
C ILE A 31 12.65 -14.31 -7.96
N GLY A 32 12.20 -15.42 -7.39
CA GLY A 32 12.02 -15.65 -5.96
C GLY A 32 13.30 -16.00 -5.20
N ALA A 33 14.42 -16.25 -5.89
CA ALA A 33 15.75 -16.32 -5.31
C ALA A 33 16.12 -14.93 -4.78
N LYS A 34 15.71 -14.65 -3.54
CA LYS A 34 15.99 -13.42 -2.82
C LYS A 34 17.46 -13.06 -3.02
N PRO A 35 17.81 -11.89 -3.59
CA PRO A 35 19.16 -11.39 -3.44
C PRO A 35 19.45 -11.36 -1.95
N LYS A 36 20.56 -11.98 -1.52
CA LYS A 36 21.12 -11.68 -0.20
C LYS A 36 21.27 -10.17 -0.17
N THR A 37 20.37 -9.49 0.52
CA THR A 37 20.40 -8.05 0.74
C THR A 37 21.77 -7.77 1.34
N GLN A 38 22.67 -7.24 0.51
CA GLN A 38 23.89 -6.65 1.00
C GLN A 38 23.43 -5.51 1.90
N LYS A 39 23.71 -5.70 3.18
CA LYS A 39 23.64 -4.72 4.25
C LYS A 39 24.10 -3.36 3.72
N ALA A 40 23.17 -2.42 3.70
CA ALA A 40 23.45 -1.00 3.53
C ALA A 40 24.50 -0.58 4.57
N ALA A 41 25.65 -0.10 4.09
CA ALA A 41 26.63 0.59 4.90
C ALA A 41 27.58 1.41 4.01
N ALA A 42 27.05 2.40 3.31
CA ALA A 42 27.79 3.56 2.84
C ALA A 42 26.78 4.54 2.25
N ASP A 43 26.27 5.47 3.07
CA ASP A 43 26.00 6.89 2.74
C ASP A 43 25.05 7.59 3.75
N GLY A 44 24.94 7.07 4.98
CA GLY A 44 24.20 7.76 6.07
C GLY A 44 25.05 8.72 6.90
N GLN A 45 26.38 8.55 6.89
CA GLN A 45 27.25 9.22 7.86
C GLN A 45 27.69 10.63 7.40
N GLN A 46 27.65 10.95 6.10
CA GLN A 46 27.91 12.31 5.62
C GLN A 46 26.69 13.24 5.65
N VAL A 47 25.48 12.69 5.70
CA VAL A 47 24.26 13.48 5.84
C VAL A 47 24.10 13.92 7.30
N ALA A 48 24.41 13.05 8.27
CA ALA A 48 24.33 13.34 9.71
C ALA A 48 25.30 14.44 10.18
N GLU A 49 26.47 14.58 9.54
CA GLU A 49 27.43 15.66 9.85
C GLU A 49 26.92 17.03 9.35
N ARG A 50 26.19 17.06 8.22
CA ARG A 50 25.71 18.27 7.54
C ARG A 50 24.36 18.80 8.03
N ILE A 51 23.63 18.02 8.83
CA ILE A 51 22.34 18.42 9.46
C ILE A 51 22.47 18.68 10.96
N LYS A 52 23.69 18.86 11.50
CA LYS A 52 23.84 19.40 12.85
C LYS A 52 23.25 20.81 12.87
N PRO A 53 22.19 21.08 13.65
CA PRO A 53 21.64 22.43 13.74
C PRO A 53 22.69 23.33 14.39
N VAL A 54 22.99 24.47 13.76
CA VAL A 54 23.90 25.51 14.30
C VAL A 54 23.21 26.42 15.34
N GLY A 55 22.10 25.96 15.91
CA GLY A 55 21.41 26.66 17.00
C GLY A 55 20.10 25.97 17.34
N GLU A 56 19.88 25.76 18.64
CA GLU A 56 18.55 25.46 19.17
C GLU A 56 17.78 26.79 19.22
N VAL A 57 16.84 26.99 18.31
CA VAL A 57 15.93 28.14 18.39
C VAL A 57 14.78 27.74 19.31
N THR A 58 14.91 28.03 20.59
CA THR A 58 13.78 28.03 21.52
C THR A 58 12.86 29.20 21.20
N LEU A 59 12.03 29.06 20.16
CA LEU A 59 10.86 29.93 20.01
C LEU A 59 9.84 29.49 21.05
N ALA A 60 9.99 30.01 22.28
CA ALA A 60 8.86 30.29 23.13
C ALA A 60 7.99 31.34 22.41
N SER A 61 7.27 30.91 21.37
CA SER A 61 6.24 31.71 20.73
C SER A 61 5.01 30.84 20.64
N ALA A 62 4.12 31.04 21.61
CA ALA A 62 2.82 30.42 21.73
C ALA A 62 1.90 30.92 20.59
N ASN A 63 2.17 30.49 19.36
CA ASN A 63 1.31 30.73 18.21
C ASN A 63 0.64 29.39 17.83
N PRO A 64 -0.65 29.17 18.18
CA PRO A 64 -1.29 27.86 18.07
C PRO A 64 -1.41 27.35 16.63
N VAL A 65 -1.27 28.24 15.64
CA VAL A 65 -1.35 27.91 14.22
C VAL A 65 -0.12 27.15 13.75
N VAL A 66 1.09 27.54 14.16
CA VAL A 66 2.33 26.85 13.71
C VAL A 66 2.50 25.48 14.36
N ASN A 67 2.06 25.32 15.61
CA ASN A 67 2.15 24.04 16.32
C ASN A 67 1.14 23.00 15.80
N ALA A 68 0.04 23.43 15.15
CA ALA A 68 -0.94 22.54 14.53
C ALA A 68 -0.55 22.08 13.11
N LEU A 69 0.28 22.86 12.40
CA LEU A 69 0.68 22.56 11.03
C LEU A 69 1.79 21.50 10.95
N ILE A 70 2.68 21.43 11.94
CA ILE A 70 3.78 20.46 11.97
C ILE A 70 3.27 19.01 12.14
N PRO A 71 2.37 18.69 13.09
CA PRO A 71 1.84 17.34 13.24
C PRO A 71 1.01 16.87 12.04
N ALA A 72 0.24 17.77 11.42
CA ALA A 72 -0.59 17.44 10.27
C ALA A 72 0.24 17.11 9.02
N ALA A 73 1.33 17.84 8.78
CA ALA A 73 2.23 17.57 7.66
C ALA A 73 2.98 16.23 7.82
N HIS A 74 3.45 15.91 9.03
CA HIS A 74 4.09 14.63 9.32
C HIS A 74 3.11 13.46 9.18
N ALA A 75 1.91 13.58 9.78
CA ALA A 75 0.86 12.57 9.64
C ALA A 75 0.42 12.35 8.19
N ALA A 76 0.40 13.41 7.36
CA ALA A 76 0.10 13.29 5.93
C ALA A 76 1.22 12.59 5.15
N ALA A 77 2.49 12.88 5.46
CA ALA A 77 3.64 12.20 4.86
C ALA A 77 3.66 10.70 5.22
N ASP A 78 3.37 10.39 6.48
CA ASP A 78 3.26 9.01 6.98
C ASP A 78 2.07 8.29 6.31
N GLY A 79 0.90 8.92 6.27
CA GLY A 79 -0.29 8.38 5.63
C GLY A 79 -0.11 8.07 4.15
N LYS A 80 0.57 8.95 3.39
CA LYS A 80 0.90 8.70 1.98
C LYS A 80 1.83 7.50 1.81
N SER A 81 2.87 7.39 2.64
CA SER A 81 3.82 6.26 2.61
C SER A 81 3.13 4.93 2.87
N ILE A 82 2.21 4.89 3.84
CA ILE A 82 1.43 3.69 4.18
C ILE A 82 0.44 3.36 3.06
N TYR A 83 -0.23 4.37 2.51
CA TYR A 83 -1.10 4.19 1.35
C TYR A 83 -0.36 3.51 0.19
N GLU A 84 0.82 4.02 -0.17
CA GLU A 84 1.62 3.48 -1.26
C GLU A 84 2.06 2.03 -1.02
N LYS A 85 2.39 1.68 0.23
CA LYS A 85 2.88 0.34 0.60
C LYS A 85 1.79 -0.71 0.72
N GLY A 86 0.59 -0.35 1.19
CA GLY A 86 -0.45 -1.33 1.55
C GLY A 86 -1.82 -1.11 0.90
N CYS A 87 -2.23 0.14 0.69
CA CYS A 87 -3.61 0.44 0.32
C CYS A 87 -3.81 0.63 -1.19
N LYS A 88 -2.78 1.18 -1.86
CA LYS A 88 -2.78 1.59 -3.27
C LYS A 88 -3.20 0.47 -4.21
N PHE A 89 -2.75 -0.76 -3.97
CA PHE A 89 -3.02 -1.91 -4.84
C PHE A 89 -4.51 -2.08 -5.14
N CYS A 90 -5.37 -1.89 -4.14
CA CYS A 90 -6.81 -1.98 -4.33
C CYS A 90 -7.47 -0.63 -4.63
N HIS A 91 -7.05 0.42 -3.93
CA HIS A 91 -7.74 1.71 -3.96
C HIS A 91 -7.40 2.60 -5.16
N ASP A 92 -6.36 2.29 -5.95
CA ASP A 92 -6.12 3.02 -7.20
C ASP A 92 -7.04 2.57 -8.34
N ALA A 93 -7.22 1.26 -8.46
CA ALA A 93 -7.94 0.65 -9.58
C ALA A 93 -9.38 0.25 -9.20
N GLY A 94 -9.71 0.26 -7.91
CA GLY A 94 -11.00 -0.21 -7.39
C GLY A 94 -11.12 -1.74 -7.40
N VAL A 95 -10.01 -2.44 -7.12
CA VAL A 95 -9.96 -3.91 -7.14
C VAL A 95 -11.00 -4.47 -6.18
N ALA A 96 -11.72 -5.50 -6.62
CA ALA A 96 -12.79 -6.16 -5.86
C ALA A 96 -13.87 -5.18 -5.32
N GLY A 97 -14.10 -4.06 -6.01
CA GLY A 97 -15.07 -3.05 -5.60
C GLY A 97 -14.57 -2.10 -4.51
N ALA A 98 -13.26 -2.03 -4.29
CA ALA A 98 -12.67 -1.03 -3.40
C ALA A 98 -13.02 0.39 -3.88
N PRO A 99 -13.33 1.34 -2.97
CA PRO A 99 -13.57 2.72 -3.34
C PRO A 99 -12.30 3.34 -3.91
N LYS A 100 -12.37 3.76 -5.17
CA LYS A 100 -11.22 4.33 -5.88
C LYS A 100 -10.82 5.69 -5.30
N MET A 101 -9.52 5.91 -5.13
CA MET A 101 -8.96 7.21 -4.75
C MET A 101 -9.36 8.27 -5.78
N GLY A 102 -9.87 9.41 -5.31
CA GLY A 102 -10.37 10.50 -6.14
C GLY A 102 -11.84 10.36 -6.57
N ASP A 103 -12.50 9.22 -6.31
CA ASP A 103 -13.93 9.06 -6.62
C ASP A 103 -14.81 9.72 -5.56
N LYS A 104 -15.10 11.00 -5.77
CA LYS A 104 -15.87 11.82 -4.83
C LYS A 104 -17.26 11.25 -4.53
N ALA A 105 -17.93 10.63 -5.50
CA ALA A 105 -19.26 10.09 -5.30
C ALA A 105 -19.24 8.86 -4.37
N LEU A 106 -18.30 7.94 -4.60
CA LEU A 106 -18.13 6.77 -3.73
C LEU A 106 -17.68 7.16 -2.33
N TRP A 107 -16.81 8.16 -2.19
CA TRP A 107 -16.30 8.60 -0.90
C TRP A 107 -17.30 9.43 -0.11
N ALA A 108 -18.12 10.27 -0.76
CA ALA A 108 -19.16 11.06 -0.08
C ALA A 108 -20.13 10.19 0.72
N SER A 109 -20.61 9.08 0.15
CA SER A 109 -21.52 8.15 0.84
C SER A 109 -20.89 7.45 2.05
N ARG A 110 -19.57 7.22 2.01
CA ARG A 110 -18.81 6.60 3.11
C ARG A 110 -18.52 7.60 4.22
N ILE A 111 -18.07 8.80 3.86
CA ILE A 111 -17.81 9.89 4.80
C ILE A 111 -19.10 10.29 5.54
N LYS A 112 -20.26 10.25 4.88
CA LYS A 112 -21.58 10.46 5.52
C LYS A 112 -21.90 9.47 6.64
N GLN A 113 -21.28 8.29 6.67
CA GLN A 113 -21.45 7.32 7.77
C GLN A 113 -20.64 7.71 9.02
N GLY A 114 -19.79 8.73 8.92
CA GLY A 114 -18.89 9.18 9.99
C GLY A 114 -17.49 8.57 9.85
N MET A 115 -16.46 9.38 10.17
CA MET A 115 -15.07 8.97 10.04
C MET A 115 -14.70 7.79 10.94
N ASP A 116 -15.30 7.69 12.14
CA ASP A 116 -15.07 6.55 13.04
C ASP A 116 -15.46 5.21 12.42
N VAL A 117 -16.55 5.19 11.64
CA VAL A 117 -16.99 4.00 10.91
C VAL A 117 -16.00 3.69 9.78
N VAL A 118 -15.50 4.72 9.08
CA VAL A 118 -14.50 4.53 8.02
C VAL A 118 -13.20 3.95 8.61
N TYR A 119 -12.70 4.49 9.72
CA TYR A 119 -11.53 3.96 10.41
C TYR A 119 -11.74 2.54 10.93
N ALA A 120 -12.89 2.26 11.55
CA ALA A 120 -13.20 0.94 12.07
C ALA A 120 -13.22 -0.11 10.95
N ASN A 121 -13.80 0.22 9.79
CA ASN A 121 -13.77 -0.65 8.60
C ASN A 121 -12.34 -0.87 8.10
N ALA A 122 -11.51 0.17 8.05
CA ALA A 122 -10.10 0.06 7.64
C ALA A 122 -9.29 -0.84 8.58
N ILE A 123 -9.46 -0.67 9.89
CA ILE A 123 -8.72 -1.41 10.92
C ILE A 123 -9.19 -2.87 10.98
N LYS A 124 -10.51 -3.11 11.05
CA LYS A 124 -11.09 -4.46 11.20
C LYS A 124 -11.18 -5.23 9.89
N GLY A 125 -11.11 -4.55 8.75
CA GLY A 125 -11.41 -5.12 7.44
C GLY A 125 -12.92 -5.09 7.14
N LYS A 126 -13.27 -5.16 5.86
CA LYS A 126 -14.65 -5.19 5.38
C LYS A 126 -14.74 -5.84 4.00
N GLY A 127 -15.54 -6.89 3.87
CA GLY A 127 -15.69 -7.62 2.61
C GLY A 127 -14.34 -8.18 2.14
N ALA A 128 -13.93 -7.84 0.92
CA ALA A 128 -12.65 -8.25 0.35
C ALA A 128 -11.43 -7.49 0.92
N MET A 129 -11.64 -6.41 1.68
CA MET A 129 -10.55 -5.65 2.29
C MET A 129 -10.10 -6.34 3.60
N PRO A 130 -8.85 -6.82 3.69
CA PRO A 130 -8.34 -7.48 4.89
C PRO A 130 -8.21 -6.48 6.06
N PRO A 131 -8.11 -6.97 7.32
CA PRO A 131 -7.79 -6.13 8.47
C PRO A 131 -6.56 -5.25 8.22
N LYS A 132 -6.65 -3.97 8.58
CA LYS A 132 -5.63 -2.94 8.34
C LYS A 132 -5.18 -2.81 6.88
N GLY A 133 -5.98 -3.28 5.92
CA GLY A 133 -5.54 -3.36 4.51
C GLY A 133 -4.32 -4.25 4.29
N GLY A 134 -4.04 -5.19 5.21
CA GLY A 134 -2.83 -6.02 5.18
C GLY A 134 -1.58 -5.36 5.75
N TYR A 135 -1.69 -4.14 6.30
CA TYR A 135 -0.59 -3.44 6.96
C TYR A 135 -0.35 -3.98 8.38
N ALA A 136 0.91 -4.27 8.71
CA ALA A 136 1.29 -4.88 9.98
C ALA A 136 1.56 -3.87 11.12
N GLY A 137 1.51 -2.56 10.86
CA GLY A 137 1.82 -1.53 11.86
C GLY A 137 0.63 -1.10 12.72
N SER A 138 0.71 0.12 13.25
CA SER A 138 -0.23 0.62 14.25
C SER A 138 -1.58 1.03 13.64
N ASP A 139 -2.60 1.13 14.48
CA ASP A 139 -3.91 1.65 14.04
C ASP A 139 -3.83 3.14 13.68
N ALA A 140 -2.93 3.89 14.32
CA ALA A 140 -2.72 5.30 14.03
C ALA A 140 -2.18 5.50 12.60
N ASP A 141 -1.25 4.66 12.19
CA ASP A 141 -0.70 4.62 10.82
C ASP A 141 -1.82 4.35 9.79
N VAL A 142 -2.67 3.35 10.06
CA VAL A 142 -3.80 3.03 9.19
C VAL A 142 -4.77 4.22 9.09
N LYS A 143 -5.07 4.89 10.21
CA LYS A 143 -5.93 6.09 10.21
C LYS A 143 -5.32 7.22 9.38
N ALA A 144 -4.01 7.47 9.51
CA ALA A 144 -3.31 8.46 8.69
C ALA A 144 -3.40 8.14 7.19
N ALA A 145 -3.29 6.86 6.80
CA ALA A 145 -3.48 6.43 5.42
C ALA A 145 -4.93 6.61 4.92
N VAL A 146 -5.92 6.33 5.79
CA VAL A 146 -7.33 6.59 5.51
C VAL A 146 -7.56 8.09 5.29
N ASP A 147 -6.99 8.94 6.14
CA ASP A 147 -7.11 10.39 6.00
C ASP A 147 -6.51 10.89 4.70
N TYR A 148 -5.34 10.38 4.31
CA TYR A 148 -4.73 10.70 3.02
C TYR A 148 -5.67 10.33 1.85
N LEU A 149 -6.22 9.14 1.88
CA LEU A 149 -7.13 8.63 0.84
C LEU A 149 -8.44 9.43 0.78
N VAL A 150 -9.04 9.73 1.93
CA VAL A 150 -10.26 10.52 2.07
C VAL A 150 -10.02 11.95 1.61
N ASN A 151 -8.93 12.59 2.01
CA ASN A 151 -8.62 13.96 1.63
C ASN A 151 -8.39 14.11 0.12
N ALA A 152 -7.81 13.10 -0.53
CA ALA A 152 -7.68 13.07 -1.98
C ALA A 152 -9.01 12.81 -2.72
N SER A 153 -10.07 12.50 -2.00
CA SER A 153 -11.36 12.05 -2.55
C SER A 153 -12.56 12.88 -2.07
N LYS A 154 -12.32 14.03 -1.44
CA LYS A 154 -13.35 15.02 -1.07
C LYS A 154 -13.75 15.90 -2.26
#